data_AF-A0A5Q4Z964-F1
#
_entry.id   AF-A0A5Q4Z964-F1
#
_cell.length_a   1.000
_cell.length_b   1.000
_cell.length_c   1.000
_cell.angle_alpha   90.00
_cell.angle_beta   90.00
_cell.angle_gamma   90.00
#
_symmetry.space_group_name_H-M   'P 1'
#
loop_
_entity.id
_entity.type
_entity.pdbx_description
1 polymer ?
#
loop_
_entity_poly.entity_id
_entity_poly.type
_entity_poly.pdbx_seq_one_letter_code
_entity_poly.pdbx_strand_id
1 'polypeptide(L)' 'MTELSTWIEQHHLKQAEAAEILMVSRPRVSDVVNKKTTKFTIDTLVEMMSRIGKPVTLAVG' A
#
# COMPACT_ATOMS: atom_id res chain seq x y z
N MET A 1 -0.60 3.80 -4.83
CA MET A 1 0.30 2.70 -5.28
C MET A 1 1.75 3.11 -5.20
N THR A 2 2.20 4.13 -5.95
CA THR A 2 3.58 4.64 -5.87
C THR A 2 4.01 4.97 -4.44
N GLU A 3 3.17 5.68 -3.70
CA GLU A 3 3.47 6.05 -2.31
C GLU A 3 3.70 4.85 -1.39
N LEU A 4 2.89 3.79 -1.54
CA LEU A 4 3.05 2.54 -0.79
C LEU A 4 4.31 1.78 -1.20
N SER A 5 4.61 1.69 -2.50
CA SER A 5 5.84 1.03 -2.97
C SER A 5 7.09 1.76 -2.49
N THR A 6 7.10 3.10 -2.56
CA THR A 6 8.21 3.92 -2.09
C THR A 6 8.38 3.81 -0.58
N TRP A 7 7.29 3.76 0.18
CA TRP A 7 7.37 3.53 1.63
C TRP A 7 8.00 2.16 1.96
N ILE A 8 7.61 1.09 1.26
CA ILE A 8 8.22 -0.24 1.44
C ILE A 8 9.73 -0.19 1.17
N GLU A 9 10.14 0.48 0.09
CA GLU A 9 11.55 0.64 -0.28
C GLU A 9 12.35 1.47 0.74
N GLN A 10 11.80 2.61 1.18
CA GLN A 10 12.43 3.52 2.15
C GLN A 10 12.64 2.88 3.53
N HIS A 11 11.73 1.98 3.92
CA HIS A 11 11.83 1.24 5.18
C HIS A 11 12.60 -0.09 5.03
N HIS A 12 13.14 -0.38 3.85
CA HIS A 12 13.88 -1.61 3.55
C HIS A 12 13.12 -2.91 3.89
N LEU A 13 11.79 -2.88 3.76
CA LEU A 13 10.95 -3.99 4.17
C LEU A 13 10.92 -5.09 3.11
N LYS A 14 11.09 -6.34 3.55
CA LYS A 14 10.69 -7.49 2.76
C LYS A 14 9.17 -7.50 2.61
N GLN A 15 8.68 -8.13 1.55
CA GLN A 15 7.23 -8.22 1.31
C GLN A 15 6.46 -8.91 2.45
N ALA A 16 7.11 -9.80 3.21
CA ALA A 16 6.51 -10.42 4.40
C ALA A 16 6.31 -9.42 5.54
N GLU A 17 7.30 -8.59 5.81
CA GLU A 17 7.25 -7.57 6.86
C GLU A 17 6.24 -6.46 6.51
N ALA A 18 6.23 -6.03 5.24
CA ALA A 18 5.24 -5.10 4.74
C ALA A 18 3.81 -5.67 4.81
N ALA A 19 3.64 -6.98 4.60
CA ALA A 19 2.35 -7.66 4.71
C ALA A 19 1.80 -7.63 6.14
N GLU A 20 2.67 -7.83 7.13
CA GLU A 20 2.31 -7.75 8.55
C GLU A 20 1.91 -6.32 8.95
N ILE A 21 2.68 -5.31 8.55
CA ILE A 21 2.40 -3.90 8.90
C ILE A 21 1.12 -3.40 8.22
N LEU A 22 0.95 -3.72 6.94
CA LEU A 22 -0.24 -3.33 6.17
C LEU A 22 -1.45 -4.24 6.46
N MET A 23 -1.30 -5.26 7.31
CA MET A 23 -2.30 -6.31 7.60
C MET A 23 -2.97 -6.89 6.36
N VAL A 24 -2.16 -7.22 5.34
CA VAL A 24 -2.63 -7.86 4.11
C VAL A 24 -1.80 -9.09 3.79
N SER A 25 -2.24 -9.87 2.80
CA SER A 25 -1.46 -11.01 2.35
C SER A 25 -0.21 -10.58 1.56
N ARG A 26 0.85 -11.39 1.61
CA ARG A 26 2.07 -11.19 0.80
C ARG A 26 1.79 -11.01 -0.71
N PRO A 27 0.89 -11.79 -1.35
CA PRO A 27 0.51 -11.54 -2.74
C PRO A 27 -0.08 -10.14 -2.97
N ARG A 28 -0.81 -9.59 -1.99
CA ARG A 28 -1.35 -8.24 -2.08
C ARG A 28 -0.25 -7.19 -2.05
N VAL A 29 0.77 -7.37 -1.21
CA VAL A 29 1.98 -6.52 -1.23
C VAL A 29 2.69 -6.59 -2.58
N SER A 30 2.81 -7.78 -3.18
CA SER A 30 3.36 -7.93 -4.53
C SER A 30 2.53 -7.16 -5.56
N ASP A 31 1.20 -7.20 -5.47
CA ASP A 31 0.33 -6.43 -6.36
C ASP A 31 0.52 -4.90 -6.19
N VAL A 32 0.78 -4.42 -4.97
CA VAL A 32 1.12 -3.00 -4.68
C VAL A 32 2.46 -2.61 -5.32
N VAL A 33 3.52 -3.39 -5.06
CA VAL A 33 4.87 -3.14 -5.59
C VAL A 33 4.88 -3.15 -7.12
N ASN A 34 4.12 -4.07 -7.73
CA ASN A 34 3.95 -4.16 -9.18
C ASN A 34 2.89 -3.19 -9.75
N LYS A 35 2.36 -2.28 -8.93
CA LYS A 35 1.40 -1.23 -9.33
C LYS A 35 0.17 -1.76 -10.08
N LYS A 36 -0.36 -2.95 -9.72
CA LYS A 36 -1.59 -3.52 -10.28
C LYS A 36 -2.86 -2.84 -9.76
N THR A 37 -3.09 -1.60 -10.15
CA THR A 37 -4.15 -0.70 -9.65
C THR A 37 -5.57 -1.28 -9.74
N THR A 38 -5.86 -2.07 -10.78
CA THR A 38 -7.18 -2.69 -11.00
C THR A 38 -7.60 -3.70 -9.92
N LYS A 39 -6.67 -4.15 -9.08
CA LYS A 39 -6.93 -5.09 -7.98
C LYS A 39 -7.29 -4.41 -6.65
N PHE A 40 -7.32 -3.08 -6.62
CA PHE A 40 -7.51 -2.32 -5.40
C PHE A 40 -8.69 -1.38 -5.54
N THR A 41 -9.55 -1.42 -4.54
CA THR A 41 -10.57 -0.41 -4.34
C THR A 41 -9.97 0.80 -3.61
N ILE A 42 -10.67 1.95 -3.67
CA ILE A 42 -10.21 3.17 -3.00
C ILE A 42 -10.13 2.97 -1.49
N ASP A 43 -11.14 2.32 -0.89
CA ASP A 43 -11.15 1.97 0.54
C ASP A 43 -9.93 1.15 0.96
N THR A 44 -9.54 0.14 0.16
CA THR A 44 -8.32 -0.64 0.45
C THR A 44 -7.07 0.24 0.44
N LEU A 45 -6.96 1.15 -0.55
CA LEU A 45 -5.81 2.05 -0.63
C LEU A 45 -5.77 3.05 0.53
N VAL A 46 -6.92 3.59 0.93
CA VAL A 46 -7.06 4.49 2.07
C VAL A 46 -6.67 3.77 3.37
N GLU A 47 -7.15 2.54 3.56
CA GLU A 47 -6.82 1.73 4.73
C GLU A 47 -5.31 1.45 4.81
N MET A 48 -4.68 1.05 3.71
CA MET A 48 -3.23 0.82 3.64
C MET A 48 -2.44 2.09 3.97
N MET A 49 -2.84 3.24 3.45
CA MET A 49 -2.19 4.52 3.72
C MET A 49 -2.35 4.96 5.19
N SER A 50 -3.52 4.72 5.78
CA SER A 50 -3.80 4.98 7.19
C SER A 50 -2.90 4.16 8.11
N ARG A 51 -2.66 2.88 7.78
CA ARG A 51 -1.79 1.97 8.56
C ARG A 51 -0.33 2.43 8.63
N ILE A 52 0.14 3.16 7.62
CA ILE A 52 1.50 3.72 7.59
C ILE A 52 1.54 5.20 8.03
N GLY A 53 0.43 5.73 8.55
CA GLY A 53 0.34 7.10 9.04
C GLY A 53 0.47 8.17 7.97
N LYS A 54 0.24 7.84 6.69
CA LYS A 54 0.32 8.81 5.60
C LYS A 54 -1.05 9.45 5.34
N PRO A 55 -1.14 10.79 5.28
CA PRO A 55 -2.39 11.47 4.99
C PRO A 55 -2.87 11.13 3.57
N VAL A 56 -4.19 11.03 3.42
CA VAL A 56 -4.83 10.79 2.12
C VAL A 56 -5.68 12.00 1.74
N THR A 57 -5.41 12.56 0.57
CA THR A 57 -6.22 13.63 -0.03
C THR A 57 -7.02 13.04 -1.18
N LEU A 58 -8.35 13.20 -1.12
CA LEU A 58 -9.25 12.85 -2.20
C LEU A 58 -9.67 14.13 -2.94
N ALA A 59 -9.40 14.19 -4.23
CA ALA A 59 -9.91 15.23 -5.12
C ALA A 59 -11.00 14.63 -6.01
N VAL A 60 -12.18 15.26 -5.99
CA VAL A 60 -13.31 14.90 -6.85
C VAL A 60 -13.69 16.17 -7.59
N GLY A 61 -13.86 16.09 -8.92
CA GLY A 61 -14.20 17.20 -9.80
C GLY A 61 -15.01 16.71 -10.98
#